data_AF-A0AAD2UB18-F1
#
_entry.id   AF-A0AAD2UB18-F1
#
_cell.length_a   1.000
_cell.length_b   1.000
_cell.length_c   1.000
_cell.angle_alpha   90.00
_cell.angle_beta   90.00
_cell.angle_gamma   90.00
#
_symmetry.space_group_name_H-M   'P 1'
#
loop_
_entity.id
_entity.type
_entity.pdbx_description
1 polymer ?
#
loop_
_entity_poly.entity_id
_entity_poly.type
_entity_poly.pdbx_seq_one_letter_code
_entity_poly.pdbx_strand_id
1 'polypeptide(L)' 'WQVPAFTLGGEATDIVVMRIMCRRGFEMDFAELLLEDYKASLKYLSDHPKLQGIAQQNSFKHT' A
#
# COMPACT_ATOMS: atom_id res chain seq x y z
N TRP A 1 4.36 3.34 -7.03
CA TRP A 1 4.26 1.88 -6.87
C TRP A 1 2.81 1.42 -6.93
N GLN A 2 2.51 0.32 -7.64
CA GLN A 2 1.15 -0.25 -7.65
C GLN A 2 0.99 -1.20 -6.46
N VAL A 3 0.62 -0.66 -5.30
CA VAL A 3 0.37 -1.39 -4.05
C VAL A 3 -1.10 -1.18 -3.65
N PRO A 4 -2.04 -1.98 -4.19
CA PRO A 4 -3.46 -1.80 -3.91
C PRO A 4 -3.79 -2.03 -2.42
N ALA A 5 -4.65 -1.16 -1.89
CA ALA A 5 -5.26 -1.30 -0.58
C ALA A 5 -6.76 -1.64 -0.70
N PHE A 6 -7.23 -2.64 0.04
CA PHE A 6 -8.63 -3.05 0.01
C PHE A 6 -9.05 -3.87 1.24
N THR A 7 -10.35 -3.95 1.48
CA THR A 7 -10.93 -4.83 2.51
C THR A 7 -11.03 -6.28 2.04
N LEU A 8 -10.80 -7.23 2.96
CA LEU A 8 -11.06 -8.65 2.71
C LEU A 8 -12.56 -8.92 2.53
N GLY A 9 -12.89 -10.13 2.06
CA GLY A 9 -14.27 -10.56 1.83
C GLY A 9 -14.86 -11.36 3.00
N GLY A 10 -16.15 -11.68 2.91
CA GLY A 10 -16.84 -12.53 3.88
C GLY A 10 -16.97 -11.86 5.25
N GLU A 11 -16.65 -12.61 6.31
CA GLU A 11 -16.72 -12.13 7.68
C GLU A 11 -15.55 -11.21 8.07
N ALA A 12 -14.54 -11.06 7.21
CA ALA A 12 -13.31 -10.30 7.48
C ALA A 12 -13.28 -8.91 6.82
N THR A 13 -14.44 -8.32 6.53
CA THR A 13 -14.54 -7.03 5.82
C THR A 13 -14.02 -5.83 6.61
N ASP A 14 -13.82 -6.00 7.91
CA ASP A 14 -13.18 -5.05 8.83
C ASP A 14 -11.65 -5.00 8.66
N ILE A 15 -11.04 -6.01 8.03
CA ILE A 15 -9.60 -6.06 7.79
C ILE A 15 -9.25 -5.37 6.48
N VAL A 16 -8.57 -4.23 6.57
CA VAL A 16 -7.96 -3.52 5.44
C VAL A 16 -6.52 -4.03 5.23
N VAL A 17 -6.21 -4.47 4.01
CA VAL A 17 -4.87 -4.99 3.65
C VAL A 17 -4.25 -4.19 2.51
N MET A 18 -2.92 -4.21 2.44
CA MET A 18 -2.15 -3.80 1.27
C MET A 18 -1.49 -5.03 0.64
N ARG A 19 -1.44 -5.11 -0.69
CA ARG A 19 -0.82 -6.23 -1.41
C ARG A 19 0.28 -5.76 -2.35
N ILE A 20 1.46 -6.35 -2.25
CA ILE A 20 2.57 -6.16 -3.19
C ILE A 20 2.73 -7.44 -4.02
N MET A 21 2.75 -7.33 -5.35
CA MET A 21 2.91 -8.47 -6.25
C MET A 21 4.32 -8.47 -6.86
N CYS A 22 5.18 -9.37 -6.39
CA CYS A 22 6.50 -9.58 -6.97
C CYS A 22 6.38 -10.52 -8.18
N ARG A 23 6.52 -9.97 -9.40
CA ARG A 23 6.48 -10.72 -10.67
C ARG A 23 7.79 -10.54 -11.42
N ARG A 24 8.01 -11.31 -12.49
CA ARG A 24 9.19 -11.16 -13.36
C ARG A 24 9.38 -9.69 -13.76
N GLY A 25 10.58 -9.16 -13.56
CA GLY A 25 10.91 -7.74 -13.77
C GLY A 25 10.85 -6.89 -12.49
N PHE A 26 10.37 -7.43 -11.37
CA PHE A 26 10.53 -6.83 -10.04
C PHE A 26 11.75 -7.44 -9.35
N GLU A 27 12.92 -6.94 -9.75
CA GLU A 27 14.22 -7.38 -9.24
C GLU A 27 14.59 -6.64 -7.94
N MET A 28 15.70 -7.05 -7.31
CA MET A 28 16.12 -6.52 -6.01
C MET A 28 16.31 -5.01 -5.98
N ASP A 29 16.84 -4.40 -7.06
CA ASP A 29 17.03 -2.95 -7.16
C ASP A 29 15.69 -2.20 -7.06
N PHE A 30 14.62 -2.75 -7.65
CA PHE A 30 13.28 -2.18 -7.53
C PHE A 30 12.67 -2.39 -6.14
N ALA A 31 13.01 -3.49 -5.48
CA ALA A 31 12.59 -3.73 -4.09
C ALA A 31 13.25 -2.74 -3.12
N GLU A 32 14.53 -2.42 -3.33
CA GLU A 32 15.24 -1.42 -2.55
C GLU A 32 14.63 -0.04 -2.74
N LEU A 33 14.41 0.38 -3.99
CA LEU A 33 13.76 1.65 -4.31
C LEU A 33 12.34 1.75 -3.73
N LEU A 34 11.57 0.66 -3.76
CA LEU A 34 10.25 0.60 -3.13
C LEU A 34 10.33 0.86 -1.62
N LEU A 35 11.31 0.28 -0.93
CA LEU A 35 11.48 0.47 0.51
C LEU A 35 11.94 1.88 0.87
N GLU A 36 12.77 2.52 0.05
CA GLU A 36 13.15 3.93 0.22
C GLU A 36 11.93 4.85 0.15
N ASP A 37 11.12 4.70 -0.89
CA ASP A 37 9.87 5.46 -1.07
C ASP A 37 8.86 5.17 0.06
N TYR A 38 8.81 3.92 0.54
CA TYR A 38 7.95 3.54 1.66
C TYR A 38 8.34 4.30 2.94
N LYS A 39 9.63 4.34 3.27
CA LYS A 39 10.14 5.07 4.43
C LYS A 39 9.88 6.58 4.30
N ALA A 40 10.13 7.14 3.12
CA ALA A 40 9.85 8.56 2.85
C ALA A 40 8.36 8.89 3.02
N SER A 41 7.48 8.02 2.53
CA SER A 41 6.02 8.18 2.64
C SER A 41 5.54 8.10 4.10
N LEU A 42 6.07 7.15 4.89
CA LEU A 42 5.78 7.06 6.33
C LEU A 42 6.24 8.32 7.07
N LYS A 43 7.43 8.83 6.75
CA LYS A 43 7.91 10.10 7.32
C LYS A 43 6.96 11.25 6.98
N TYR A 44 6.56 11.37 5.72
CA TYR A 44 5.64 12.44 5.29
C TYR A 44 4.31 12.38 6.03
N LEU A 45 3.72 11.19 6.19
CA LEU A 45 2.47 11.00 6.95
C LEU A 45 2.64 11.31 8.43
N SER A 46 3.79 10.94 9.03
CA SER A 46 4.13 11.27 10.41
C SER A 46 4.23 12.78 10.63
N ASP A 47 4.81 13.51 9.67
CA ASP A 47 4.96 14.96 9.75
C ASP A 47 3.63 15.71 9.46
N HIS A 48 2.64 15.03 8.85
CA HIS A 48 1.34 15.61 8.46
C HIS A 48 0.15 14.80 9.02
N PRO A 49 -0.06 14.78 10.36
CA PRO A 49 -1.11 13.97 10.99
C PRO A 49 -2.54 14.31 10.52
N LYS A 50 -2.75 15.52 9.99
CA LYS A 50 -4.02 15.94 9.38
C LYS A 50 -4.47 15.06 8.20
N LEU A 51 -3.55 14.34 7.57
CA LEU A 51 -3.86 13.45 6.44
C LEU A 51 -4.49 12.12 6.86
N GLN A 52 -4.44 11.79 8.15
CA GLN A 52 -4.99 10.53 8.67
C GLN A 52 -6.49 10.45 8.40
N GLY A 53 -6.93 9.32 7.81
CA GLY A 53 -8.35 9.02 7.58
C GLY A 53 -9.00 9.72 6.38
N ILE A 54 -8.27 10.57 5.65
CA ILE A 54 -8.81 11.26 4.47
C ILE A 54 -9.06 10.29 3.31
N ALA A 55 -8.08 9.44 3.00
CA ALA A 55 -8.19 8.47 1.90
C ALA A 55 -8.89 7.20 2.38
N GLN A 56 -10.03 6.86 1.75
CA GLN A 56 -10.85 5.69 2.14
C GLN A 56 -11.28 4.82 0.93
N GLN A 57 -10.91 5.21 -0.28
CA GLN A 57 -11.33 4.50 -1.49
C GLN A 57 -10.55 3.19 -1.68
N ASN A 58 -11.26 2.08 -1.84
CA ASN A 58 -10.66 0.79 -2.18
C ASN A 58 -9.99 0.83 -3.57
N SER A 59 -8.84 0.18 -3.68
CA SER A 59 -8.14 -0.06 -4.94
C SER A 59 -8.68 -1.29 -5.68
N PHE A 60 -8.37 -1.42 -6.97
CA PHE A 60 -8.70 -2.60 -7.76
C PHE A 60 -8.05 -3.88 -7.18
N LYS A 61 -8.85 -4.90 -6.89
CA LYS A 61 -8.42 -6.13 -6.18
C LYS A 61 -8.64 -7.45 -6.94
N HIS A 62 -9.34 -7.41 -8.06
CA HIS A 62 -9.55 -8.56 -8.95
C HIS A 62 -8.45 -8.61 -10.03
N THR A 63 -8.35 -9.68 -10.81
CA THR A 63 -7.45 -9.74 -11.98
C THR A 63 -8.23 -9.61 -13.26
#